data_AF-A0A7Y2HGF3-F1
#
_entry.id   AF-A0A7Y2HGF3-F1
#
_cell.length_a   1.000
_cell.length_b   1.000
_cell.length_c   1.000
_cell.angle_alpha   90.00
_cell.angle_beta   90.00
_cell.angle_gamma   90.00
#
_symmetry.space_group_name_H-M   'P 1'
#
loop_
_entity.id
_entity.type
_entity.pdbx_description
1 polymer ?
#
loop_
_entity_poly.entity_id
_entity_poly.type
_entity_poly.pdbx_seq_one_letter_code
_entity_poly.pdbx_strand_id
1 'polypeptide(L)'
;MKYFLLTCLSVFILASCSTDKEPFIYENKYEKLSPEEYLKTYTTPEIMFHYMEVNENSKTADGLLIDNKGRVFQYSNQSIDIEPESLVASISTLVRLLTHSVKTDKTVDVAQLVENYKMTRKVDVNLLDTSVSTQDKDFYFSGYDVAYDAEGNETCSAVGVSSNVYVQKIFKSTNFINKSSYASKIVKWMATMLDKSDA
;
A
#
# COMPACT_ATOMS: atom_id res chain seq x y z
N MET A 1 8.72 -27.52 67.12
CA MET A 1 9.51 -27.14 65.93
C MET A 1 9.19 -25.70 65.58
N LYS A 2 10.21 -24.85 65.56
CA LYS A 2 10.12 -23.38 65.35
C LYS A 2 10.14 -23.06 63.85
N TYR A 3 9.37 -22.06 63.45
CA TYR A 3 9.46 -21.37 62.15
C TYR A 3 10.70 -20.46 62.10
N PHE A 4 11.39 -20.40 60.94
CA PHE A 4 12.18 -19.25 60.44
C PHE A 4 12.62 -19.55 58.99
N LEU A 5 11.92 -19.04 57.98
CA LEU A 5 12.17 -17.81 57.19
C LEU A 5 13.45 -17.79 56.32
N LEU A 6 13.21 -17.69 55.01
CA LEU A 6 13.90 -16.88 53.98
C LEU A 6 15.36 -17.19 53.62
N THR A 7 15.59 -17.55 52.34
CA THR A 7 16.17 -16.60 51.37
C THR A 7 15.98 -17.07 49.94
N CYS A 8 15.36 -16.19 49.14
CA CYS A 8 15.25 -16.26 47.68
C CYS A 8 16.65 -16.18 47.04
N LEU A 9 16.95 -17.11 46.16
CA LEU A 9 17.95 -16.90 45.10
C LEU A 9 17.32 -17.33 43.77
N SER A 10 16.31 -16.58 43.35
CA SER A 10 15.83 -16.61 41.97
C SER A 10 16.92 -16.01 41.09
N VAL A 11 17.70 -16.89 40.48
CA VAL A 11 18.57 -16.58 39.35
C VAL A 11 17.68 -16.02 38.24
N PHE A 12 17.64 -14.69 38.13
CA PHE A 12 17.16 -14.01 36.93
C PHE A 12 18.17 -14.31 35.82
N ILE A 13 17.94 -15.39 35.08
CA ILE A 13 18.49 -15.52 33.74
C ILE A 13 17.72 -14.48 32.92
N LEU A 14 18.28 -13.28 32.81
CA LEU A 14 17.95 -12.35 31.75
C LEU A 14 18.36 -13.04 30.45
N ALA A 15 17.46 -13.84 29.89
CA ALA A 15 17.47 -14.15 28.47
C ALA A 15 17.20 -12.81 27.78
N SER A 16 18.28 -12.07 27.56
CA SER A 16 18.30 -10.97 26.62
C SER A 16 17.89 -11.59 25.28
N CYS A 17 16.63 -11.38 24.87
CA CYS A 17 16.26 -11.54 23.47
C CYS A 17 17.14 -10.55 22.72
N SER A 18 18.31 -10.99 22.25
CA SER A 18 19.07 -10.20 21.31
C SER A 18 18.16 -10.03 20.11
N THR A 19 17.77 -8.78 19.85
CA THR A 19 17.18 -8.38 18.58
C THR A 19 18.29 -8.33 17.54
N ASP A 20 19.00 -9.44 17.36
CA ASP A 20 19.80 -9.72 16.18
C ASP A 20 18.92 -10.48 15.20
N LYS A 21 17.74 -9.93 14.90
CA LYS A 21 17.05 -10.30 13.67
C LYS A 21 17.66 -9.41 12.61
N GLU A 22 18.53 -9.98 11.78
CA GLU A 22 18.91 -9.34 10.52
C GLU A 22 17.63 -8.84 9.85
N PRO A 23 17.57 -7.57 9.39
CA PRO A 23 16.38 -7.06 8.73
C PRO A 23 16.09 -7.99 7.55
N PHE A 24 14.87 -8.54 7.50
CA PHE A 24 14.43 -9.41 6.42
C PHE A 24 14.57 -8.67 5.08
N ILE A 25 15.61 -9.00 4.31
CA ILE A 25 15.90 -8.38 3.01
C ILE A 25 15.04 -9.10 1.97
N TYR A 26 13.86 -8.55 1.69
CA TYR A 26 12.96 -8.97 0.60
C TYR A 26 13.66 -9.14 -0.76
N GLU A 27 14.77 -8.44 -0.99
CA GLU A 27 15.34 -8.20 -2.32
C GLU A 27 16.06 -9.42 -2.93
N ASN A 28 16.72 -10.30 -2.15
CA ASN A 28 17.66 -11.24 -2.77
C ASN A 28 17.07 -12.58 -3.26
N LYS A 29 15.97 -13.06 -2.67
CA LYS A 29 15.47 -14.41 -3.00
C LYS A 29 14.45 -14.42 -4.16
N TYR A 30 13.90 -13.25 -4.51
CA TYR A 30 12.65 -13.18 -5.27
C TYR A 30 12.65 -12.16 -6.43
N GLU A 31 13.73 -11.42 -6.63
CA GLU A 31 13.93 -10.54 -7.80
C GLU A 31 13.99 -11.29 -9.14
N LYS A 32 14.21 -12.62 -9.11
CA LYS A 32 14.42 -13.44 -10.32
C LYS A 32 13.15 -14.05 -10.93
N LEU A 33 11.99 -13.91 -10.28
CA LEU A 33 10.74 -14.45 -10.82
C LEU A 33 10.28 -13.65 -12.02
N SER A 34 9.71 -14.33 -13.03
CA SER A 34 8.95 -13.63 -14.07
C SER A 34 7.74 -12.91 -13.46
N PRO A 35 7.18 -11.88 -14.12
CA PRO A 35 6.00 -11.17 -13.63
C PRO A 35 4.82 -12.09 -13.32
N GLU A 36 4.54 -13.06 -14.18
CA GLU A 36 3.44 -14.01 -14.01
C GLU A 36 3.68 -14.97 -12.85
N GLU A 37 4.92 -15.43 -12.68
CA GLU A 37 5.31 -16.25 -11.53
C GLU A 37 5.22 -15.44 -10.24
N TYR A 38 5.60 -14.18 -10.26
CA TYR A 38 5.51 -13.29 -9.11
C TYR A 38 4.05 -13.18 -8.64
N LEU A 39 3.11 -12.86 -9.53
CA LEU A 39 1.69 -12.73 -9.21
C LEU A 39 1.02 -14.04 -8.77
N LYS A 40 1.53 -15.19 -9.22
CA LYS A 40 1.04 -16.51 -8.76
C LYS A 40 1.63 -16.93 -7.43
N THR A 41 2.88 -16.55 -7.17
CA THR A 41 3.63 -16.94 -5.97
C THR A 41 3.21 -16.09 -4.78
N TYR A 42 2.93 -14.80 -5.00
CA TYR A 42 2.54 -13.87 -3.97
C TYR A 42 1.06 -13.56 -4.01
N THR A 43 0.43 -13.50 -2.84
CA THR A 43 -0.85 -12.83 -2.73
C THR A 43 -0.65 -11.34 -2.97
N THR A 44 -1.23 -10.88 -4.07
CA THR A 44 -1.30 -9.47 -4.42
C THR A 44 -2.71 -8.95 -4.20
N PRO A 45 -2.87 -7.66 -3.89
CA PRO A 45 -4.19 -7.04 -3.85
C PRO A 45 -4.94 -7.21 -5.17
N GLU A 46 -6.27 -7.39 -5.10
CA GLU A 46 -7.08 -7.43 -6.33
C GLU A 46 -6.95 -6.12 -7.11
N ILE A 47 -6.96 -4.99 -6.41
CA ILE A 47 -6.61 -3.67 -6.94
C ILE A 47 -5.21 -3.30 -6.45
N MET A 48 -4.27 -3.16 -7.38
CA MET A 48 -2.87 -2.85 -7.05
C MET A 48 -2.60 -1.35 -7.01
N PHE A 49 -3.22 -0.59 -7.91
CA PHE A 49 -3.05 0.86 -7.99
C PHE A 49 -4.37 1.58 -8.15
N HIS A 50 -4.42 2.80 -7.63
CA HIS A 50 -5.61 3.63 -7.64
C HIS A 50 -5.22 5.10 -7.79
N TYR A 51 -5.79 5.76 -8.78
CA TYR A 51 -5.79 7.21 -8.91
C TYR A 51 -7.16 7.74 -8.53
N MET A 52 -7.20 8.79 -7.72
CA MET A 52 -8.41 9.44 -7.26
C MET A 52 -8.28 10.95 -7.35
N GLU A 53 -9.22 11.59 -8.02
CA GLU A 53 -9.46 13.03 -8.02
C GLU A 53 -10.63 13.30 -7.08
N VAL A 54 -10.32 13.86 -5.92
CA VAL A 54 -11.30 14.19 -4.87
C VAL A 54 -11.79 15.61 -5.09
N ASN A 55 -13.10 15.78 -5.15
CA ASN A 55 -13.75 17.09 -5.05
C ASN A 55 -14.21 17.30 -3.61
N GLU A 56 -13.52 18.20 -2.90
CA GLU A 56 -13.76 18.46 -1.49
C GLU A 56 -15.13 19.12 -1.23
N ASN A 57 -15.64 19.87 -2.21
CA ASN A 57 -16.91 20.57 -2.11
C ASN A 57 -18.11 19.63 -2.26
N SER A 58 -18.06 18.69 -3.21
CA SER A 58 -19.14 17.72 -3.43
C SER A 58 -18.96 16.42 -2.65
N LYS A 59 -17.79 16.19 -2.02
CA LYS A 59 -17.42 14.93 -1.35
C LYS A 59 -17.56 13.71 -2.26
N THR A 60 -17.18 13.91 -3.50
CA THR A 60 -17.22 12.89 -4.56
C THR A 60 -15.84 12.74 -5.19
N ALA A 61 -15.56 11.56 -5.72
CA ALA A 61 -14.34 11.26 -6.43
C ALA A 61 -14.60 10.69 -7.83
N ASP A 62 -13.72 11.07 -8.74
CA ASP A 62 -13.49 10.41 -10.02
C ASP A 62 -12.16 9.68 -9.95
N GLY A 63 -12.00 8.56 -10.65
CA GLY A 63 -10.74 7.84 -10.56
C GLY A 63 -10.57 6.65 -11.49
N LEU A 64 -9.37 6.08 -11.40
CA LEU A 64 -8.97 4.88 -12.12
C LEU A 64 -8.44 3.82 -11.15
N LEU A 65 -8.83 2.57 -11.37
CA LEU A 65 -8.33 1.40 -10.66
C LEU A 65 -7.54 0.52 -11.63
N ILE A 66 -6.40 0.00 -11.18
CA ILE A 66 -5.61 -0.99 -11.93
C ILE A 66 -5.56 -2.26 -11.10
N ASP A 67 -6.08 -3.34 -11.66
CA ASP A 67 -6.11 -4.63 -10.98
C ASP A 67 -4.83 -5.46 -11.21
N ASN A 68 -4.72 -6.59 -10.50
CA ASN A 68 -3.58 -7.50 -10.62
C ASN A 68 -3.48 -8.26 -11.95
N LYS A 69 -4.34 -7.95 -12.93
CA LYS A 69 -4.29 -8.47 -14.30
C LYS A 69 -3.98 -7.37 -15.30
N GLY A 70 -3.62 -6.17 -14.83
CA GLY A 70 -3.36 -5.00 -15.67
C GLY A 70 -4.60 -4.43 -16.33
N ARG A 71 -5.81 -4.79 -15.89
CA ARG A 71 -7.06 -4.23 -16.39
C ARG A 71 -7.29 -2.88 -15.72
N VAL A 72 -7.66 -1.88 -16.52
CA VAL A 72 -7.93 -0.53 -16.04
C VAL A 72 -9.44 -0.31 -15.99
N PHE A 73 -9.92 0.17 -14.86
CA PHE A 73 -11.31 0.51 -14.62
C PHE A 73 -11.44 1.98 -14.27
N GLN A 74 -12.52 2.61 -14.69
CA GLN A 74 -12.81 4.00 -14.40
C GLN A 74 -14.12 4.12 -13.65
N TYR A 75 -14.15 5.02 -12.67
CA TYR A 75 -15.38 5.40 -11.99
C TYR A 75 -15.51 6.93 -11.98
N SER A 76 -16.74 7.40 -11.84
CA SER A 76 -17.03 8.82 -11.75
C SER A 76 -18.09 9.11 -10.71
N ASN A 77 -17.97 10.28 -10.08
CA ASN A 77 -18.90 10.86 -9.13
C ASN A 77 -19.26 9.88 -7.99
N GLN A 78 -18.29 9.11 -7.51
CA GLN A 78 -18.49 8.16 -6.41
C GLN A 78 -18.36 8.88 -5.08
N SER A 79 -19.24 8.56 -4.12
CA SER A 79 -19.10 9.10 -2.76
C SER A 79 -17.80 8.60 -2.13
N ILE A 80 -17.09 9.52 -1.46
CA ILE A 80 -15.80 9.24 -0.83
C ILE A 80 -16.04 8.55 0.51
N ASP A 81 -16.06 7.21 0.48
CA ASP A 81 -15.93 6.38 1.69
C ASP A 81 -14.48 5.87 1.88
N ILE A 82 -13.56 6.25 0.97
CA ILE A 82 -12.13 6.03 1.14
C ILE A 82 -11.54 7.31 1.71
N GLU A 83 -11.06 7.26 2.94
CA GLU A 83 -10.21 8.33 3.47
C GLU A 83 -8.89 8.31 2.68
N PRO A 84 -8.64 9.29 1.80
CA PRO A 84 -7.49 9.24 0.89
C PRO A 84 -6.16 9.29 1.63
N GLU A 85 -6.17 9.81 2.86
CA GLU A 85 -5.03 9.99 3.75
C GLU A 85 -4.82 8.81 4.71
N SER A 86 -5.70 7.81 4.69
CA SER A 86 -5.56 6.62 5.51
C SER A 86 -4.39 5.76 5.05
N LEU A 87 -3.61 5.22 6.01
CA LEU A 87 -2.57 4.22 5.76
C LEU A 87 -3.14 2.84 5.43
N VAL A 88 -4.47 2.67 5.57
CA VAL A 88 -5.17 1.40 5.34
C VAL A 88 -6.41 1.63 4.48
N ALA A 89 -6.65 0.72 3.55
CA ALA A 89 -7.85 0.72 2.74
C ALA A 89 -8.64 -0.58 2.98
N SER A 90 -9.94 -0.45 3.21
CA SER A 90 -10.81 -1.63 3.33
C SER A 90 -10.91 -2.36 1.99
N ILE A 91 -10.71 -3.68 2.00
CA ILE A 91 -10.89 -4.54 0.83
C ILE A 91 -12.32 -4.40 0.31
N SER A 92 -13.32 -4.38 1.20
CA SER A 92 -14.73 -4.26 0.79
C SER A 92 -15.03 -2.93 0.10
N THR A 93 -14.36 -1.85 0.51
CA THR A 93 -14.53 -0.55 -0.13
C THR A 93 -13.94 -0.54 -1.54
N LEU A 94 -12.76 -1.14 -1.74
CA LEU A 94 -12.14 -1.26 -3.05
C LEU A 94 -12.91 -2.17 -4.00
N VAL A 95 -13.40 -3.31 -3.50
CA VAL A 95 -14.28 -4.22 -4.27
C VAL A 95 -15.58 -3.52 -4.66
N ARG A 96 -16.16 -2.73 -3.76
CA ARG A 96 -17.35 -1.93 -4.07
C ARG A 96 -17.05 -0.89 -5.14
N LEU A 97 -15.93 -0.16 -5.06
CA LEU A 97 -15.53 0.78 -6.12
C LEU A 97 -15.34 0.07 -7.46
N LEU A 98 -14.66 -1.08 -7.48
CA LEU A 98 -14.51 -1.89 -8.68
C LEU A 98 -15.87 -2.29 -9.26
N THR A 99 -16.83 -2.68 -8.42
CA THR A 99 -18.18 -3.05 -8.85
C THR A 99 -18.95 -1.87 -9.48
N HIS A 100 -18.70 -0.65 -9.02
CA HIS A 100 -19.32 0.58 -9.56
C HIS A 100 -18.48 1.23 -10.68
N SER A 101 -17.39 0.58 -11.09
CA SER A 101 -16.52 1.06 -12.14
C SER A 101 -16.82 0.40 -13.48
N VAL A 102 -16.46 1.08 -14.56
CA VAL A 102 -16.56 0.58 -15.93
C VAL A 102 -15.16 0.19 -16.39
N LYS A 103 -15.02 -1.03 -16.92
CA LYS A 103 -13.76 -1.46 -17.53
C LYS A 103 -13.48 -0.61 -18.77
N THR A 104 -12.27 -0.09 -18.88
CA THR A 104 -11.80 0.67 -20.05
C THR A 104 -11.12 -0.23 -21.07
N ASP A 105 -10.84 0.30 -22.26
CA ASP A 105 -10.01 -0.37 -23.28
C ASP A 105 -8.51 -0.28 -22.98
N LYS A 106 -8.11 0.55 -21.99
CA LYS A 106 -6.72 0.67 -21.55
C LYS A 106 -6.30 -0.58 -20.77
N THR A 107 -5.07 -1.02 -21.00
CA THR A 107 -4.43 -2.11 -20.25
C THR A 107 -3.01 -1.73 -19.87
N VAL A 108 -2.54 -2.25 -18.75
CA VAL A 108 -1.14 -2.17 -18.31
C VAL A 108 -0.46 -3.50 -18.61
N ASP A 109 0.73 -3.43 -19.18
CA ASP A 109 1.58 -4.61 -19.34
C ASP A 109 1.92 -5.23 -17.98
N VAL A 110 1.79 -6.56 -17.87
CA VAL A 110 1.94 -7.26 -16.58
C VAL A 110 3.36 -7.12 -16.02
N ALA A 111 4.38 -7.07 -16.88
CA ALA A 111 5.75 -6.84 -16.43
C ALA A 111 5.91 -5.44 -15.85
N GLN A 112 5.37 -4.42 -16.53
CA GLN A 112 5.36 -3.06 -16.02
C GLN A 112 4.57 -2.93 -14.70
N LEU A 113 3.43 -3.60 -14.59
CA LEU A 113 2.62 -3.61 -13.37
C LEU A 113 3.41 -4.17 -12.18
N VAL A 114 4.05 -5.32 -12.36
CA VAL A 114 4.82 -5.99 -11.31
C VAL A 114 6.05 -5.17 -10.91
N GLU A 115 6.76 -4.57 -11.86
CA GLU A 115 7.89 -3.69 -11.54
C GLU A 115 7.47 -2.46 -10.73
N ASN A 116 6.36 -1.81 -11.10
CA ASN A 116 5.83 -0.71 -10.31
C ASN A 116 5.38 -1.17 -8.92
N TYR A 117 4.78 -2.34 -8.80
CA TYR A 117 4.36 -2.88 -7.52
C TYR A 117 5.54 -3.20 -6.59
N LYS A 118 6.62 -3.77 -7.14
CA LYS A 118 7.88 -3.94 -6.40
C LYS A 118 8.41 -2.60 -5.90
N MET A 119 8.32 -1.54 -6.71
CA MET A 119 8.71 -0.19 -6.29
C MET A 119 7.83 0.34 -5.15
N THR A 120 6.52 0.06 -5.13
CA THR A 120 5.61 0.44 -4.03
C THR A 120 6.10 -0.10 -2.68
N ARG A 121 6.61 -1.34 -2.66
CA ARG A 121 7.16 -1.97 -1.45
C ARG A 121 8.44 -1.28 -0.94
N LYS A 122 9.20 -0.65 -1.84
CA LYS A 122 10.41 0.12 -1.51
C LYS A 122 10.10 1.57 -1.05
N VAL A 123 8.83 1.98 -1.03
CA VAL A 123 8.42 3.29 -0.51
C VAL A 123 8.22 3.20 1.01
N ASP A 124 9.09 3.91 1.73
CA ASP A 124 8.93 4.15 3.17
C ASP A 124 7.70 5.03 3.42
N VAL A 125 6.77 4.53 4.24
CA VAL A 125 5.54 5.23 4.63
C VAL A 125 5.80 6.47 5.47
N ASN A 126 6.95 6.52 6.17
CA ASN A 126 7.32 7.67 7.00
C ASN A 126 7.79 8.88 6.17
N LEU A 127 7.93 8.72 4.85
CA LEU A 127 8.30 9.79 3.93
C LEU A 127 7.10 10.36 3.16
N LEU A 128 5.88 9.97 3.54
CA LEU A 128 4.66 10.46 2.93
C LEU A 128 4.20 11.73 3.65
N ASP A 129 4.16 12.84 2.92
CA ASP A 129 3.60 14.10 3.40
C ASP A 129 2.06 13.98 3.43
N THR A 130 1.48 13.92 4.62
CA THR A 130 0.03 13.88 4.86
C THR A 130 -0.56 15.28 5.05
N SER A 131 0.16 16.35 4.71
CA SER A 131 -0.37 17.70 4.88
C SER A 131 -1.54 17.96 3.92
N VAL A 132 -2.63 18.46 4.49
CA VAL A 132 -3.88 18.78 3.79
C VAL A 132 -3.65 19.93 2.81
N SER A 133 -4.12 19.76 1.57
CA SER A 133 -4.13 20.86 0.59
C SER A 133 -5.38 21.71 0.82
N THR A 134 -5.28 23.02 0.61
CA THR A 134 -6.45 23.93 0.67
C THR A 134 -7.09 24.12 -0.71
N GLN A 135 -6.96 23.14 -1.61
CA GLN A 135 -7.48 23.24 -2.98
C GLN A 135 -8.88 22.62 -3.08
N ASP A 136 -9.70 23.15 -3.99
CA ASP A 136 -11.06 22.63 -4.26
C ASP A 136 -11.04 21.18 -4.79
N LYS A 137 -9.92 20.78 -5.38
CA LYS A 137 -9.67 19.43 -5.89
C LYS A 137 -8.29 18.97 -5.45
N ASP A 138 -8.22 17.74 -4.97
CA ASP A 138 -6.98 17.06 -4.63
C ASP A 138 -6.81 15.76 -5.41
N PHE A 139 -5.55 15.41 -5.70
CA PHE A 139 -5.20 14.23 -6.48
C PHE A 139 -4.37 13.27 -5.63
N TYR A 140 -4.85 12.05 -5.52
CA TYR A 140 -4.21 10.98 -4.78
C TYR A 140 -3.86 9.84 -5.73
N PHE A 141 -2.59 9.48 -5.76
CA PHE A 141 -2.14 8.22 -6.30
C PHE A 141 -1.91 7.27 -5.14
N SER A 142 -2.33 6.01 -5.26
CA SER A 142 -2.19 5.02 -4.21
C SER A 142 -1.73 3.70 -4.80
N GLY A 143 -0.77 3.08 -4.13
CA GLY A 143 -0.40 1.68 -4.33
C GLY A 143 -0.87 0.89 -3.12
N TYR A 144 -1.52 -0.25 -3.34
CA TYR A 144 -1.98 -1.12 -2.27
C TYR A 144 -1.01 -2.28 -2.10
N ASP A 145 -0.75 -2.66 -0.86
CA ASP A 145 0.05 -3.83 -0.53
C ASP A 145 -0.65 -4.73 0.48
N VAL A 146 -0.36 -6.02 0.41
CA VAL A 146 -0.73 -6.97 1.47
C VAL A 146 0.28 -6.78 2.60
N ALA A 147 -0.17 -6.77 3.86
CA ALA A 147 0.75 -6.71 4.98
C ALA A 147 1.45 -8.08 5.17
N TYR A 148 2.73 -8.05 5.51
CA TYR A 148 3.52 -9.24 5.82
C TYR A 148 4.26 -9.02 7.14
N ASP A 149 4.43 -10.06 7.95
CA ASP A 149 5.27 -9.97 9.16
C ASP A 149 6.76 -9.91 8.78
N ALA A 150 7.62 -9.75 9.79
CA ALA A 150 9.06 -9.76 9.62
C ALA A 150 9.59 -11.11 9.12
N GLU A 151 8.79 -12.17 9.22
CA GLU A 151 9.09 -13.52 8.78
C GLU A 151 8.61 -13.79 7.33
N GLY A 152 7.97 -12.81 6.69
CA GLY A 152 7.48 -12.89 5.32
C GLY A 152 6.19 -13.69 5.16
N ASN A 153 5.48 -13.99 6.25
CA ASN A 153 4.14 -14.54 6.19
C ASN A 153 3.16 -13.40 5.95
N GLU A 154 2.12 -13.66 5.15
CA GLU A 154 0.99 -12.74 5.05
C GLU A 154 0.46 -12.46 6.43
N THR A 155 0.62 -11.23 6.87
CA THR A 155 -0.12 -10.76 8.02
C THR A 155 -1.40 -10.20 7.50
N CYS A 156 -2.50 -10.82 7.92
CA CYS A 156 -3.81 -10.18 7.94
C CYS A 156 -3.82 -8.85 8.72
N SER A 157 -2.69 -8.46 9.31
CA SER A 157 -2.52 -7.35 10.22
C SER A 157 -1.09 -6.86 10.12
N ALA A 158 -0.84 -5.75 9.40
CA ALA A 158 0.18 -4.82 9.91
C ALA A 158 -0.15 -4.67 11.41
N VAL A 159 0.82 -4.86 12.31
CA VAL A 159 0.57 -5.07 13.75
C VAL A 159 -0.54 -4.12 14.26
N GLY A 160 -1.74 -4.67 14.51
CA GLY A 160 -2.93 -3.90 14.90
C GLY A 160 -4.05 -3.66 13.85
N VAL A 161 -3.99 -4.19 12.62
CA VAL A 161 -5.04 -3.97 11.59
C VAL A 161 -5.79 -5.26 11.22
N SER A 162 -7.11 -5.25 10.98
CA SER A 162 -7.91 -6.47 10.71
C SER A 162 -7.62 -7.12 9.34
N SER A 163 -7.91 -8.42 9.18
CA SER A 163 -7.77 -9.24 7.94
C SER A 163 -8.50 -8.75 6.68
N ASN A 164 -9.18 -7.60 6.75
CA ASN A 164 -10.06 -7.07 5.72
C ASN A 164 -9.53 -5.75 5.12
N VAL A 165 -8.22 -5.50 5.21
CA VAL A 165 -7.60 -4.25 4.74
C VAL A 165 -6.34 -4.51 3.91
N TYR A 166 -6.01 -3.55 3.04
CA TYR A 166 -4.68 -3.40 2.43
C TYR A 166 -3.94 -2.24 3.08
N VAL A 167 -2.62 -2.31 3.07
CA VAL A 167 -1.77 -1.15 3.37
C VAL A 167 -1.82 -0.22 2.17
N GLN A 168 -2.20 1.03 2.40
CA GLN A 168 -2.26 2.05 1.38
C GLN A 168 -0.98 2.90 1.42
N LYS A 169 -0.25 2.91 0.31
CA LYS A 169 0.91 3.78 0.08
C LYS A 169 0.45 4.96 -0.76
N ILE A 170 0.30 6.12 -0.14
CA ILE A 170 -0.21 7.33 -0.81
C ILE A 170 0.96 8.07 -1.45
N PHE A 171 0.83 8.45 -2.72
CA PHE A 171 1.77 9.26 -3.48
C PHE A 171 1.01 10.53 -3.93
N LYS A 172 0.95 11.55 -3.07
CA LYS A 172 0.22 12.80 -3.36
C LYS A 172 0.90 13.61 -4.48
N SER A 173 0.12 14.29 -5.33
CA SER A 173 0.68 15.11 -6.45
C SER A 173 0.66 16.62 -6.21
N THR A 174 -0.26 17.15 -5.39
CA THR A 174 -0.31 18.58 -5.07
C THR A 174 0.65 18.88 -3.92
N ASN A 175 1.81 19.48 -4.26
CA ASN A 175 2.99 19.79 -3.43
C ASN A 175 4.03 18.66 -3.28
N PHE A 176 4.61 18.23 -4.41
CA PHE A 176 5.75 17.30 -4.47
C PHE A 176 6.89 17.66 -3.49
N ILE A 177 6.90 17.00 -2.33
CA ILE A 177 8.14 16.61 -1.65
C ILE A 177 8.06 15.12 -1.38
N ASN A 178 7.95 14.32 -2.42
CA ASN A 178 8.23 12.90 -2.26
C ASN A 178 9.75 12.69 -2.24
N LYS A 179 10.30 12.45 -1.05
CA LYS A 179 11.74 12.18 -0.89
C LYS A 179 12.15 10.84 -1.49
N SER A 180 11.20 9.99 -1.86
CA SER A 180 11.46 8.71 -2.52
C SER A 180 11.47 8.83 -4.04
N SER A 181 12.60 8.44 -4.64
CA SER A 181 12.72 8.33 -6.10
C SER A 181 11.79 7.25 -6.69
N TYR A 182 11.45 6.22 -5.91
CA TYR A 182 10.51 5.17 -6.32
C TYR A 182 9.09 5.69 -6.44
N ALA A 183 8.62 6.44 -5.44
CA ALA A 183 7.28 7.01 -5.48
C ALA A 183 7.13 8.04 -6.61
N SER A 184 8.16 8.86 -6.84
CA SER A 184 8.19 9.79 -7.98
C SER A 184 8.07 9.07 -9.34
N LYS A 185 8.67 7.88 -9.49
CA LYS A 185 8.55 7.07 -10.71
C LYS A 185 7.13 6.52 -10.88
N ILE A 186 6.53 6.01 -9.80
CA ILE A 186 5.15 5.47 -9.81
C ILE A 186 4.16 6.58 -10.19
N VAL A 187 4.27 7.77 -9.59
CA VAL A 187 3.38 8.90 -9.91
C VAL A 187 3.49 9.28 -11.38
N LYS A 188 4.71 9.44 -11.92
CA LYS A 188 4.91 9.75 -13.34
C LYS A 188 4.31 8.68 -14.25
N TRP A 189 4.51 7.40 -13.93
CA TRP A 189 3.91 6.30 -14.68
C TRP A 189 2.39 6.38 -14.65
N MET A 190 1.76 6.54 -13.49
CA MET A 190 0.31 6.67 -13.39
C MET A 190 -0.23 7.93 -14.09
N ALA A 191 0.51 9.04 -14.07
CA ALA A 191 0.17 10.26 -14.80
C ALA A 191 0.13 10.03 -16.32
N THR A 192 1.03 9.20 -16.88
CA THR A 192 0.97 8.81 -18.30
C THR A 192 -0.30 8.03 -18.64
N MET A 193 -0.79 7.19 -17.72
CA MET A 193 -2.02 6.41 -17.93
C MET A 193 -3.28 7.28 -17.97
N LEU A 194 -3.23 8.43 -17.30
CA LEU A 194 -4.31 9.40 -17.21
C LEU A 194 -4.34 10.38 -18.39
N ASP A 195 -3.40 10.27 -19.34
CA ASP A 195 -3.13 11.30 -20.35
C ASP A 195 -2.85 12.69 -19.71
N LYS A 196 -2.35 12.70 -18.47
CA LYS A 196 -2.01 13.90 -17.69
C LYS A 196 -0.48 14.04 -17.59
N SER A 197 0.21 14.12 -18.72
CA SER A 197 1.69 14.12 -18.80
C SER A 197 2.40 15.27 -18.07
N ASP A 198 1.64 16.28 -17.63
CA ASP A 198 2.16 17.49 -16.97
C ASP A 198 1.96 17.49 -15.43
N ALA A 199 1.60 16.34 -14.84
CA ALA A 199 1.45 16.16 -13.39
C ALA A 199 2.75 15.75 -12.69
#